data_AF-A0A6J4E4D1-F1
#
_entry.id   AF-A0A6J4E4D1-F1
#
_cell.length_a   1.000
_cell.length_b   1.000
_cell.length_c   1.000
_cell.angle_alpha   90.00
_cell.angle_beta   90.00
_cell.angle_gamma   90.00
#
_symmetry.space_group_name_H-M   'P 1'
#
loop_
_entity.id
_entity.type
_entity.pdbx_description
1 polymer ?
#
loop_
_entity_poly.entity_id
_entity_poly.type
_entity_poly.pdbx_seq_one_letter_code
_entity_poly.pdbx_strand_id
1 'polypeptide(L)'
;MKSYDWELIELLLHKVQESANVNFAPREYAAELAERRQAAGQPVGGTLDHLKMLAADYERLLLEGGYIDHRPESAGGNGENFVLTERGSRLQELINSSLPANLQFRELLDEKGEAALTPEVFDELAAKAARA
;
A
#
# COMPACT_ATOMS: atom_id res chain seq x y z
N MET A 1 7.83 -12.13 -13.55
CA MET A 1 7.05 -12.03 -12.31
C MET A 1 6.22 -10.76 -12.36
N LYS A 2 5.01 -10.78 -11.83
CA LYS A 2 4.20 -9.58 -11.68
C LYS A 2 4.65 -8.87 -10.39
N SER A 3 5.19 -7.68 -10.53
CA SER A 3 5.64 -6.82 -9.43
C SER A 3 4.48 -5.90 -9.02
N TYR A 4 4.43 -5.53 -7.74
CA TYR A 4 3.42 -4.62 -7.23
C TYR A 4 3.72 -3.17 -7.65
N ASP A 5 2.69 -2.36 -7.84
CA ASP A 5 2.87 -0.90 -7.90
C ASP A 5 3.08 -0.38 -6.47
N TRP A 6 4.33 -0.38 -6.02
CA TRP A 6 4.71 0.00 -4.65
C TRP A 6 4.38 1.44 -4.29
N GLU A 7 4.38 2.36 -5.26
CA GLU A 7 3.98 3.75 -5.03
C GLU A 7 2.46 3.84 -4.78
N LEU A 8 1.66 3.05 -5.52
CA LEU A 8 0.23 2.95 -5.24
C LEU A 8 -0.03 2.33 -3.86
N ILE A 9 0.68 1.25 -3.49
CA ILE A 9 0.53 0.65 -2.15
C ILE A 9 0.92 1.64 -1.05
N GLU A 10 2.05 2.33 -1.19
CA GLU A 10 2.49 3.38 -0.25
C GLU A 10 1.44 4.47 -0.11
N LEU A 11 0.88 4.96 -1.23
CA LEU A 11 -0.18 5.96 -1.23
C LEU A 11 -1.42 5.47 -0.47
N LEU A 12 -1.87 4.23 -0.71
CA LEU A 12 -3.02 3.67 0.00
C LEU A 12 -2.76 3.61 1.51
N LEU A 13 -1.58 3.17 1.94
CA LEU A 13 -1.22 3.11 3.36
C LEU A 13 -1.21 4.51 4.01
N HIS A 14 -0.79 5.55 3.28
CA HIS A 14 -0.92 6.94 3.73
C HIS A 14 -2.40 7.37 3.85
N LYS A 15 -3.21 7.13 2.81
CA LYS A 15 -4.63 7.50 2.81
C LYS A 15 -5.41 6.78 3.91
N VAL A 16 -5.03 5.55 4.27
CA VAL A 16 -5.64 4.81 5.39
C VAL A 16 -5.47 5.58 6.70
N GLN A 17 -4.29 6.14 6.98
CA GLN A 17 -4.07 6.95 8.17
C GLN A 17 -4.93 8.22 8.19
N GLU A 18 -5.12 8.84 7.03
CA GLU A 18 -5.86 10.09 6.84
C GLU A 18 -7.39 9.88 6.77
N SER A 19 -7.87 8.64 6.68
CA SER A 19 -9.28 8.31 6.40
C SER A 19 -10.25 8.46 7.57
N ALA A 20 -9.86 9.12 8.67
CA ALA A 20 -10.77 9.29 9.82
C ALA A 20 -12.00 10.13 9.43
N ASN A 21 -13.20 9.63 9.73
CA ASN A 21 -14.50 10.25 9.42
C ASN A 21 -14.83 10.41 7.92
N VAL A 22 -14.05 9.80 7.03
CA VAL A 22 -14.30 9.83 5.58
C VAL A 22 -14.20 8.43 5.00
N ASN A 23 -14.93 8.17 3.92
CA ASN A 23 -14.86 6.88 3.23
C ASN A 23 -13.49 6.70 2.58
N PHE A 24 -12.97 5.47 2.64
CA PHE A 24 -11.77 5.10 1.91
C PHE A 24 -12.12 4.88 0.43
N ALA A 25 -11.50 5.65 -0.46
CA ALA A 25 -11.84 5.70 -1.88
C ALA A 25 -10.64 5.35 -2.76
N PRO A 26 -10.19 4.08 -2.79
CA PRO A 26 -8.93 3.69 -3.45
C PRO A 26 -8.89 4.01 -4.94
N ARG A 27 -10.04 3.93 -5.62
CA ARG A 27 -10.18 4.28 -7.04
C ARG A 27 -9.98 5.77 -7.32
N GLU A 28 -10.39 6.63 -6.40
CA GLU A 28 -10.17 8.07 -6.51
C GLU A 28 -8.69 8.40 -6.25
N TYR A 29 -8.08 7.76 -5.25
CA TYR A 29 -6.64 7.93 -4.98
C TYR A 29 -5.76 7.44 -6.14
N ALA A 30 -6.17 6.37 -6.84
CA ALA A 30 -5.51 5.95 -8.07
C ALA A 30 -5.59 7.01 -9.18
N ALA A 31 -6.73 7.70 -9.32
CA ALA A 31 -6.86 8.79 -10.29
C ALA A 31 -5.94 9.96 -9.92
N GLU A 32 -5.92 10.37 -8.65
CA GLU A 32 -4.98 11.40 -8.14
C GLU A 32 -3.52 11.02 -8.44
N LEU A 33 -3.15 9.76 -8.27
CA LEU A 33 -1.80 9.27 -8.57
C LEU A 33 -1.48 9.33 -10.06
N ALA A 34 -2.41 8.92 -10.93
CA ALA A 34 -2.23 8.99 -12.37
C ALA A 34 -2.01 10.44 -12.84
N GLU A 35 -2.81 11.38 -12.34
CA GLU A 35 -2.67 12.80 -12.63
C GLU A 35 -1.31 13.34 -12.15
N ARG A 36 -0.89 12.96 -10.94
CA ARG A 36 0.43 13.34 -10.39
C ARG A 36 1.57 12.82 -11.26
N ARG A 37 1.54 11.54 -11.65
CA ARG A 37 2.54 10.93 -12.53
C ARG A 37 2.59 11.66 -13.87
N GLN A 38 1.43 11.92 -14.47
CA GLN A 38 1.34 12.64 -15.73
C GLN A 38 1.91 14.07 -15.63
N ALA A 39 1.58 14.80 -14.57
CA ALA A 39 2.11 16.15 -14.33
C ALA A 39 3.62 16.15 -14.10
N ALA A 40 4.17 15.09 -13.50
CA ALA A 40 5.59 14.89 -13.29
C ALA A 40 6.33 14.34 -14.53
N GLY A 41 5.63 14.10 -15.65
CA GLY A 41 6.22 13.48 -16.85
C GLY A 41 6.60 12.00 -16.67
N GLN A 42 6.05 11.35 -15.65
CA GLN A 42 6.27 9.94 -15.33
C GLN A 42 5.23 9.06 -16.03
N PRO A 43 5.58 7.79 -16.32
CA PRO A 43 4.62 6.85 -16.86
C PRO A 43 3.51 6.57 -15.83
N VAL A 44 2.25 6.61 -16.27
CA VAL A 44 1.08 6.32 -15.41
C VAL A 44 1.07 4.87 -14.91
N GLY A 45 1.77 3.96 -15.59
CA GLY A 45 1.82 2.53 -15.23
C GLY A 45 0.69 1.69 -15.84
N GLY A 46 0.02 2.21 -16.89
CA GLY A 46 -1.08 1.55 -17.58
C GLY A 46 -2.18 2.54 -17.96
N THR A 47 -3.40 2.03 -18.16
CA THR A 47 -4.59 2.86 -18.29
C THR A 47 -5.10 3.28 -16.91
N LEU A 48 -5.87 4.38 -16.85
CA LEU A 48 -6.52 4.81 -15.60
C LEU A 48 -7.42 3.71 -15.01
N ASP A 49 -8.18 2.99 -15.86
CA ASP A 49 -9.03 1.90 -15.42
C ASP A 49 -8.24 0.75 -14.80
N HIS A 50 -7.07 0.42 -15.37
CA HIS A 50 -6.17 -0.58 -14.81
C HIS A 50 -5.67 -0.16 -13.42
N LEU A 51 -5.28 1.10 -13.26
CA LEU A 51 -4.79 1.61 -11.97
C LEU A 51 -5.90 1.63 -10.90
N LYS A 52 -7.13 2.01 -11.28
CA LYS A 52 -8.30 1.94 -10.39
C LYS A 52 -8.62 0.51 -9.96
N MET A 53 -8.50 -0.45 -10.88
CA MET A 53 -8.67 -1.87 -10.56
C MET A 53 -7.59 -2.35 -9.58
N LEU A 54 -6.31 -2.03 -9.84
CA LEU A 54 -5.21 -2.36 -8.93
C LEU A 54 -5.43 -1.78 -7.53
N ALA A 55 -5.89 -0.54 -7.41
CA ALA A 55 -6.11 0.06 -6.10
C ALA A 55 -7.19 -0.65 -5.27
N ALA A 56 -8.27 -1.09 -5.92
CA ALA A 56 -9.31 -1.88 -5.26
C ALA A 56 -8.82 -3.31 -4.92
N ASP A 57 -7.98 -3.90 -5.76
CA ASP A 57 -7.38 -5.20 -5.47
C ASP A 57 -6.35 -5.11 -4.33
N TYR A 58 -5.57 -4.03 -4.26
CA TYR A 58 -4.61 -3.78 -3.18
C TYR A 58 -5.30 -3.46 -1.86
N GLU A 59 -6.41 -2.71 -1.86
CA GLU A 59 -7.24 -2.55 -0.66
C GLU A 59 -7.64 -3.92 -0.09
N ARG A 60 -8.22 -4.79 -0.93
CA ARG A 60 -8.61 -6.15 -0.53
C ARG A 60 -7.44 -6.95 -0.01
N LEU A 61 -6.32 -6.93 -0.74
CA LEU A 61 -5.11 -7.65 -0.38
C LEU A 61 -4.52 -7.17 0.96
N LEU A 62 -4.49 -5.86 1.19
CA LEU A 62 -3.99 -5.27 2.44
C LEU A 62 -4.89 -5.63 3.62
N LEU A 63 -6.22 -5.69 3.40
CA LEU A 63 -7.18 -6.09 4.43
C LEU A 63 -7.07 -7.58 4.75
N GLU A 64 -7.13 -8.45 3.74
CA GLU A 64 -7.00 -9.91 3.88
C GLU A 64 -5.63 -10.32 4.44
N GLY A 65 -4.58 -9.60 4.07
CA GLY A 65 -3.22 -9.78 4.59
C GLY A 65 -3.00 -9.17 5.98
N GLY A 66 -4.00 -8.54 6.59
CA GLY A 66 -3.93 -7.97 7.94
C GLY A 66 -2.96 -6.79 8.07
N TYR A 67 -2.71 -6.05 6.99
CA TYR A 67 -1.97 -4.79 7.00
C TYR A 67 -2.86 -3.61 7.40
N ILE A 68 -4.14 -3.70 7.06
CA ILE A 68 -5.16 -2.73 7.46
C ILE A 68 -6.31 -3.48 8.13
N ASP A 69 -7.04 -2.78 8.99
CA ASP A 69 -8.25 -3.29 9.64
C ASP A 69 -9.33 -2.20 9.65
N HIS A 70 -10.59 -2.58 9.83
CA HIS A 70 -11.68 -1.64 9.93
C HIS A 70 -11.44 -0.66 11.08
N ARG A 71 -11.61 0.63 10.79
CA ARG A 71 -11.43 1.66 11.80
C ARG A 71 -12.53 1.54 12.86
N PRO A 72 -12.18 1.52 14.16
CA PRO A 72 -13.15 1.56 15.23
C PRO A 72 -14.00 2.84 15.17
N GLU A 73 -15.30 2.75 15.45
CA GLU A 73 -16.20 3.93 15.48
C GLU A 73 -15.68 5.03 16.41
N SER A 74 -15.14 4.65 17.57
CA SER A 74 -14.52 5.56 18.55
C SER A 74 -13.31 6.34 18.01
N ALA A 75 -12.71 5.88 16.91
CA ALA A 75 -11.59 6.50 16.22
C ALA A 75 -11.99 7.12 14.86
N GLY A 76 -13.29 7.37 14.65
CA GLY A 76 -13.84 7.93 13.41
C GLY A 76 -14.17 6.88 12.34
N GLY A 77 -14.46 5.65 12.77
CA GLY A 77 -14.87 4.55 11.91
C GLY A 77 -16.28 4.72 11.37
N ASN A 78 -16.49 4.38 10.11
CA ASN A 78 -17.81 4.45 9.46
C ASN A 78 -18.18 3.17 8.68
N GLY A 79 -17.42 2.09 8.85
CA GLY A 79 -17.60 0.82 8.15
C GLY A 79 -16.95 0.75 6.77
N GLU A 80 -16.56 1.90 6.19
CA GLU A 80 -15.95 2.03 4.87
C GLU A 80 -14.54 2.65 4.95
N ASN A 81 -13.93 2.68 6.13
CA ASN A 81 -12.59 3.21 6.35
C ASN A 81 -11.77 2.35 7.32
N PHE A 82 -10.45 2.58 7.30
CA PHE A 82 -9.48 1.67 7.86
C PHE A 82 -8.48 2.36 8.79
N VAL A 83 -7.76 1.54 9.55
CA VAL A 83 -6.57 1.89 10.32
C VAL A 83 -5.44 0.95 9.93
N LEU A 84 -4.19 1.41 10.07
CA LEU A 84 -3.04 0.52 9.93
C LEU A 84 -2.96 -0.42 11.13
N THR A 85 -2.65 -1.68 10.87
CA THR A 85 -2.16 -2.61 11.89
C THR A 85 -0.67 -2.39 12.12
N GLU A 86 -0.08 -3.07 13.11
CA GLU A 86 1.39 -3.07 13.29
C GLU A 86 2.13 -3.54 12.02
N ARG A 87 1.57 -4.55 11.32
CA ARG A 87 2.11 -5.04 10.05
C ARG A 87 2.01 -3.98 8.96
N GLY A 88 0.88 -3.28 8.86
CA GLY A 88 0.69 -2.18 7.91
C GLY A 88 1.66 -1.03 8.14
N SER A 89 1.85 -0.62 9.39
CA SER A 89 2.83 0.41 9.76
C SER A 89 4.25 0.00 9.36
N ARG A 90 4.61 -1.27 9.61
CA ARG A 90 5.93 -1.79 9.24
C ARG A 90 6.12 -1.86 7.72
N LEU A 91 5.10 -2.31 6.98
CA LEU A 91 5.13 -2.30 5.51
C LEU A 91 5.35 -0.88 5.00
N GLN A 92 4.56 0.07 5.49
CA GLN A 92 4.66 1.47 5.08
C GLN A 92 6.07 2.03 5.32
N GLU A 93 6.63 1.82 6.51
CA GLU A 93 7.97 2.28 6.85
C GLU A 93 9.02 1.72 5.89
N LEU A 94 8.99 0.41 5.66
CA LEU A 94 10.01 -0.27 4.85
C LEU A 94 9.92 0.07 3.35
N ILE A 95 8.73 0.36 2.84
CA ILE A 95 8.56 0.77 1.43
C ILE A 95 8.61 2.30 1.25
N ASN A 96 8.70 3.10 2.31
CA ASN A 96 8.61 4.56 2.26
C ASN A 96 9.64 5.17 1.30
N SER A 97 9.15 5.80 0.23
CA SER A 97 9.95 6.44 -0.83
C SER A 97 10.87 7.57 -0.35
N SER A 98 10.61 8.12 0.84
CA SER A 98 11.48 9.13 1.46
C SER A 98 12.73 8.53 2.11
N LEU A 99 12.79 7.20 2.29
CA LEU A 99 13.92 6.51 2.91
C LEU A 99 14.80 5.85 1.84
N PRO A 100 16.13 6.08 1.83
CA PRO A 100 17.02 5.48 0.82
C PRO A 100 17.02 3.94 0.79
N ALA A 101 16.73 3.30 1.93
CA ALA A 101 16.70 1.84 2.06
C ALA A 101 15.47 1.19 1.37
N ASN A 102 14.47 1.98 0.99
CA ASN A 102 13.22 1.45 0.45
C ASN A 102 13.41 0.72 -0.88
N LEU A 103 14.36 1.16 -1.71
CA LEU A 103 14.63 0.56 -3.02
C LEU A 103 15.05 -0.90 -2.86
N GLN A 104 16.02 -1.16 -1.98
CA GLN A 104 16.50 -2.51 -1.69
C GLN A 104 15.38 -3.38 -1.11
N PHE A 105 14.53 -2.81 -0.26
CA PHE A 105 13.43 -3.58 0.32
C PHE A 105 12.33 -3.91 -0.71
N ARG A 106 11.98 -2.97 -1.59
CA ARG A 106 11.04 -3.20 -2.70
C ARG A 106 11.58 -4.26 -3.65
N GLU A 107 12.88 -4.25 -3.95
CA GLU A 107 13.53 -5.29 -4.76
C GLU A 107 13.40 -6.68 -4.10
N LEU A 108 13.65 -6.79 -2.79
CA LEU A 108 13.48 -8.05 -2.05
C LEU A 108 12.02 -8.55 -2.04
N LEU A 109 11.05 -7.64 -1.97
CA LEU A 109 9.64 -7.99 -2.11
C LEU A 109 9.32 -8.44 -3.54
N ASP A 110 9.83 -7.73 -4.56
CA ASP A 110 9.64 -8.08 -5.96
C ASP A 110 10.20 -9.45 -6.31
N GLU A 111 11.30 -9.88 -5.67
CA GLU A 111 11.85 -11.24 -5.77
C GLU A 111 10.90 -12.34 -5.23
N LYS A 112 9.91 -11.99 -4.41
CA LYS A 112 8.86 -12.92 -3.94
C LYS A 112 7.59 -12.86 -4.78
N GLY A 113 7.43 -11.86 -5.65
CA GLY A 113 6.27 -11.70 -6.51
C GLY A 113 4.97 -11.57 -5.71
N GLU A 114 3.91 -12.24 -6.15
CA GLU A 114 2.59 -12.16 -5.47
C GLU A 114 2.60 -12.72 -4.04
N ALA A 115 3.58 -13.55 -3.68
CA ALA A 115 3.72 -14.03 -2.32
C ALA A 115 4.32 -12.98 -1.37
N ALA A 116 4.86 -11.86 -1.87
CA ALA A 116 5.57 -10.87 -1.06
C ALA A 116 4.73 -10.27 0.07
N LEU A 117 3.42 -10.19 -0.15
CA LEU A 117 2.48 -9.62 0.81
C LEU A 117 1.66 -10.68 1.54
N THR A 118 1.95 -11.97 1.41
CA THR A 118 1.41 -12.92 2.38
C THR A 118 2.04 -12.66 3.75
N PRO A 119 1.26 -12.77 4.84
CA PRO A 119 1.74 -12.52 6.20
C PRO A 119 3.10 -13.15 6.51
N GLU A 120 3.27 -14.43 6.19
CA GLU A 120 4.45 -15.22 6.56
C GLU A 120 5.70 -14.74 5.82
N VAL A 121 5.57 -14.44 4.52
CA VAL A 121 6.69 -14.02 3.68
C VAL A 121 7.10 -12.59 4.03
N PHE A 122 6.13 -11.70 4.20
CA PHE A 122 6.40 -10.33 4.60
C PHE A 122 7.06 -10.27 5.98
N ASP A 123 6.50 -10.97 6.98
CA ASP A 123 7.00 -10.95 8.35
C ASP A 123 8.45 -11.50 8.43
N GLU A 124 8.79 -12.52 7.63
CA GLU A 124 10.17 -13.03 7.51
C GLU A 124 11.12 -11.97 6.92
N LEU A 125 10.75 -11.34 5.80
CA LEU A 125 11.58 -10.32 5.14
C LEU A 125 11.77 -9.09 6.03
N ALA A 126 10.69 -8.62 6.64
CA ALA A 126 10.71 -7.48 7.54
C ALA A 126 11.58 -7.76 8.78
N ALA A 127 11.55 -8.99 9.32
CA ALA A 127 12.41 -9.41 10.41
C ALA A 127 13.91 -9.44 10.03
N LYS A 128 14.24 -9.79 8.78
CA LYS A 128 15.61 -9.71 8.27
C LYS A 128 16.06 -8.26 8.11
N ALA A 129 15.21 -7.40 7.56
CA ALA A 129 15.52 -5.98 7.37
C ALA A 129 15.79 -5.26 8.71
N ALA A 130 15.08 -5.62 9.78
CA ALA A 130 15.31 -5.02 11.11
C ALA A 130 16.61 -5.48 11.80
N ARG A 131 17.32 -6.48 11.26
CA ARG A 131 18.58 -7.01 11.80
C ARG A 131 19.80 -6.56 11.00
N ALA A 132 19.58 -5.95 9.83
CA ALA A 132 20.63 -5.43 8.95
C ALA A 132 21.06 -4.03 9.40
#